data_AF-A0A243RB32-F1
#
_entry.id   AF-A0A243RB32-F1
#
_cell.length_a   1.000
_cell.length_b   1.000
_cell.length_c   1.000
_cell.angle_alpha   90.00
_cell.angle_beta   90.00
_cell.angle_gamma   90.00
#
_symmetry.space_group_name_H-M   'P 1'
#
loop_
_entity.id
_entity.type
_entity.pdbx_description
1 polymer ?
#
loop_
_entity_poly.entity_id
_entity_poly.type
_entity_poly.pdbx_seq_one_letter_code
_entity_poly.pdbx_strand_id
1 'polypeptide(L)' 'AWLDPRHEDPDQLRTLLTPPAGGHLNARPVPTTVNDVRNNGPQLLEEIAP' A
#
# COMPACT_ATOMS: atom_id res chain seq x y z
N ALA A 1 16.07 -6.50 5.48
CA ALA A 1 16.37 -7.17 4.20
C ALA A 1 16.14 -6.23 3.01
N TRP A 2 14.95 -5.68 2.78
CA TRP A 2 14.70 -4.83 1.60
C TRP A 2 15.64 -3.61 1.49
N LEU A 3 15.87 -2.89 2.60
CA LEU A 3 16.72 -1.70 2.64
C LEU A 3 18.19 -2.00 2.96
N ASP A 4 18.62 -3.28 2.89
CA ASP A 4 20.04 -3.60 3.08
C ASP A 4 20.79 -3.30 1.76
N PRO A 5 21.72 -2.32 1.75
CA PRO A 5 22.43 -1.94 0.53
C PRO A 5 23.34 -3.05 -0.01
N ARG A 6 23.62 -4.09 0.78
CA ARG A 6 24.47 -5.24 0.39
C ARG A 6 23.68 -6.35 -0.29
N HIS A 7 22.35 -6.21 -0.41
CA HIS A 7 21.53 -7.16 -1.14
C HIS A 7 21.53 -6.84 -2.64
N GLU A 8 22.48 -7.44 -3.35
CA GLU A 8 22.68 -7.20 -4.79
C GLU A 8 22.19 -8.37 -5.65
N ASP A 9 21.93 -9.54 -5.07
CA ASP A 9 21.44 -10.72 -5.78
C ASP A 9 19.95 -10.55 -6.15
N PRO A 10 19.62 -10.45 -7.45
CA PRO A 10 18.24 -10.27 -7.90
C PRO A 10 17.31 -11.42 -7.52
N ASP A 11 17.82 -12.65 -7.42
CA ASP A 11 16.99 -13.81 -7.09
C ASP A 11 16.63 -13.79 -5.61
N GLN A 12 17.56 -13.43 -4.74
CA GLN A 12 17.27 -13.19 -3.32
C GLN A 12 16.29 -12.04 -3.13
N LEU A 13 16.43 -10.93 -3.86
CA LEU A 13 15.48 -9.81 -3.77
C LEU A 13 14.07 -10.19 -4.19
N ARG A 14 13.93 -11.01 -5.25
CA ARG A 14 12.62 -11.51 -5.71
C ARG A 14 11.90 -12.32 -4.64
N THR A 15 12.62 -13.05 -3.79
CA THR A 15 11.99 -13.81 -2.70
C THR A 15 11.29 -12.93 -1.67
N LEU A 16 11.63 -11.64 -1.59
CA LEU A 16 10.98 -10.67 -0.70
C LEU A 16 9.59 -10.24 -1.22
N LEU A 17 9.32 -10.42 -2.51
CA LEU A 17 8.09 -10.00 -3.20
C LEU A 17 6.98 -11.04 -3.03
N THR A 18 6.53 -11.24 -1.80
CA THR A 18 5.42 -12.14 -1.44
C THR A 18 4.12 -11.36 -1.24
N PRO A 19 2.94 -12.02 -1.26
CA PRO A 19 1.69 -11.37 -0.89
C PRO A 19 1.80 -10.69 0.49
N PRO A 20 1.51 -9.39 0.59
CA PRO A 20 1.61 -8.68 1.85
C PRO A 20 0.61 -9.26 2.86
N ALA A 21 1.02 -9.32 4.13
CA ALA A 21 0.22 -9.87 5.22
C ALA A 21 -0.38 -11.27 4.96
N GLY A 22 0.26 -12.10 4.12
CA GLY A 22 -0.26 -13.42 3.75
C GLY A 22 -1.59 -13.37 2.99
N GLY A 23 -1.89 -12.25 2.33
CA GLY A 23 -3.17 -12.03 1.65
C GLY A 23 -4.28 -11.50 2.55
N HIS A 24 -4.04 -11.30 3.84
CA HIS A 24 -5.01 -10.74 4.78
C HIS A 24 -4.93 -9.21 4.79
N LEU A 25 -5.64 -8.59 3.84
CA LEU A 25 -5.82 -7.14 3.76
C LEU A 25 -7.29 -6.78 3.94
N ASN A 26 -7.56 -5.74 4.72
CA ASN A 26 -8.88 -5.13 4.83
C ASN A 26 -8.98 -3.94 3.87
N ALA A 27 -10.09 -3.84 3.15
CA ALA A 27 -10.43 -2.70 2.30
C ALA A 27 -11.74 -2.07 2.78
N ARG A 28 -11.85 -0.75 2.64
CA ARG A 28 -13.05 0.02 2.98
C ARG A 28 -13.30 1.09 1.91
N PRO A 29 -14.56 1.44 1.60
CA PRO A 29 -14.86 2.51 0.66
C PRO A 29 -14.47 3.87 1.23
N VAL A 30 -14.01 4.77 0.37
CA VAL A 30 -13.62 6.16 0.72
C VAL A 30 -14.28 7.14 -0.25
N PRO A 31 -14.40 8.44 0.09
CA PRO A 31 -14.95 9.44 -0.81
C PRO A 31 -14.20 9.54 -2.13
N THR A 32 -14.92 9.75 -3.23
CA THR A 32 -14.32 9.94 -4.57
C THR A 32 -13.52 11.25 -4.71
N THR A 33 -13.60 12.15 -3.72
CA THR A 33 -12.74 13.35 -3.66
C THR A 33 -11.25 13.02 -3.59
N VAL A 34 -10.89 11.78 -3.22
CA VAL A 34 -9.50 11.28 -3.30
C VAL A 34 -8.93 11.30 -4.73
N ASN A 35 -9.79 11.33 -5.74
CA ASN A 35 -9.38 11.35 -7.16
C ASN A 35 -8.81 12.70 -7.62
N ASP A 36 -9.00 13.79 -6.85
CA ASP A 36 -8.35 15.08 -7.13
C ASP A 36 -7.10 15.25 -6.26
N VAL A 37 -5.94 15.28 -6.92
CA VAL A 37 -4.61 15.42 -6.29
C VAL A 37 -4.41 16.71 -5.50
N ARG A 38 -5.28 17.71 -5.67
CA ARG A 38 -5.24 18.94 -4.88
C ARG A 38 -5.77 18.73 -3.45
N ASN A 39 -6.52 17.67 -3.21
CA ASN A 39 -7.02 17.33 -1.89
C ASN A 39 -5.96 16.54 -1.11
N ASN A 40 -5.66 16.97 0.13
CA ASN A 40 -4.69 16.29 1.00
C ASN A 40 -5.12 16.32 2.48
N GLY A 41 -6.44 16.31 2.71
CA GLY A 41 -7.02 16.30 4.04
C GLY A 41 -7.21 14.88 4.58
N PRO A 42 -7.25 14.68 5.91
CA PRO A 42 -7.48 13.36 6.51
C PRO A 42 -8.84 12.75 6.13
N GLN A 43 -9.81 13.57 5.72
CA GLN A 43 -11.15 13.16 5.31
C GLN A 43 -11.13 12.20 4.12
N LEU A 44 -10.06 12.20 3.33
CA LEU A 44 -9.90 11.29 2.20
C LEU A 44 -9.77 9.81 2.62
N LEU A 45 -9.51 9.54 3.91
CA LEU A 45 -9.41 8.19 4.47
C LEU A 45 -10.60 7.80 5.34
N GLU A 46 -11.56 8.71 5.53
CA GLU A 46 -12.81 8.44 6.22
C GLU A 46 -13.64 7.41 5.44
N GLU A 47 -14.28 6.50 6.15
CA GLU A 47 -15.13 5.48 5.55
C GLU A 47 -16.48 6.07 5.17
N ILE A 48 -16.98 5.73 3.98
CA ILE A 48 -18.32 6.11 3.53
C ILE A 48 -19.28 4.93 3.64
N ALA A 49 -20.54 5.21 3.95
CA ALA A 49 -21.60 4.23 3.77
C ALA A 49 -21.72 3.87 2.28
N PRO A 50 -22.01 2.60 1.93
CA PRO A 50 -22.25 2.19 0.55
C PRO A 50 -23.42 2.94 -0.11
#